data_AF-A0A450X9E2-F1
#
_entry.id   AF-A0A450X9E2-F1
#
_cell.length_a   1.000
_cell.length_b   1.000
_cell.length_c   1.000
_cell.angle_alpha   90.00
_cell.angle_beta   90.00
_cell.angle_gamma   90.00
#
_symmetry.space_group_name_H-M   'P 1'
#
loop_
_entity.id
_entity.type
_entity.pdbx_description
1 polymer ?
#
loop_
_entity_poly.entity_id
_entity_poly.type
_entity_poly.pdbx_seq_one_letter_code
_entity_poly.pdbx_strand_id
1 'polypeptide(L)'
;MTLHPDKTHLGDCSQSGQGFEFLGYRFEAGRRWIRRKSIKALREKVRGKTKRGRSGNMGYIIEEELNPMLRGWFNYFKHAYRTEYKTIDGFVRRRLRAILLRHNKRKGLGITLDAHCQWTNAYFAELGLFTMHEARVLACRPR
;
A
#
# COMPACT_ATOMS: atom_id res chain seq x y z
N MET A 1 33.84 -11.71 17.40
CA MET A 1 32.82 -11.06 16.55
C MET A 1 32.12 -10.02 17.43
N THR A 2 32.43 -8.73 17.26
CA THR A 2 31.97 -7.66 18.18
C THR A 2 30.70 -7.03 17.61
N LEU A 3 29.63 -6.98 18.40
CA LEU A 3 28.36 -6.39 18.00
C LEU A 3 28.49 -4.86 17.88
N HIS A 4 27.82 -4.28 16.89
CA HIS A 4 27.79 -2.83 16.71
C HIS A 4 26.86 -2.20 17.77
N PRO A 5 27.34 -1.26 18.61
CA PRO A 5 26.57 -0.72 19.73
C PRO A 5 25.27 -0.04 19.26
N ASP A 6 25.31 0.72 18.17
CA ASP A 6 24.12 1.46 17.70
C ASP A 6 23.01 0.59 17.08
N LYS A 7 23.30 -0.67 16.78
CA LYS A 7 22.32 -1.58 16.14
C LYS A 7 21.62 -2.49 17.16
N THR A 8 22.07 -2.50 18.41
CA THR A 8 21.67 -3.48 19.41
C THR A 8 20.95 -2.78 20.55
N HIS A 9 19.62 -2.76 20.51
CA HIS A 9 18.79 -2.36 21.64
C HIS A 9 17.83 -3.51 21.98
N LEU A 10 17.63 -3.77 23.27
CA LEU A 10 16.54 -4.63 23.74
C LEU A 10 15.25 -3.80 23.68
N GLY A 11 14.31 -4.23 22.83
CA GLY A 11 12.98 -3.62 22.73
C GLY A 11 11.92 -4.57 23.27
N ASP A 12 11.10 -4.10 24.21
CA ASP A 12 9.91 -4.83 24.64
C ASP A 12 8.78 -4.64 23.62
N CYS A 13 8.49 -5.67 22.83
CA CYS A 13 7.45 -5.63 21.82
C CYS A 13 6.02 -5.67 22.38
N SER A 14 5.85 -5.88 23.70
CA SER A 14 4.56 -5.82 24.38
C SER A 14 4.15 -4.38 24.76
N GLN A 15 5.12 -3.47 24.88
CA GLN A 15 4.90 -2.07 25.25
C GLN A 15 4.94 -1.13 24.04
N SER A 16 4.06 -0.12 24.06
CA SER A 16 4.08 0.93 23.05
C SER A 16 5.31 1.81 23.24
N GLY A 17 6.02 2.16 22.17
CA GLY A 17 7.22 2.99 22.20
C GLY A 17 8.54 2.21 22.34
N GLN A 18 8.49 0.95 22.78
CA GLN A 18 9.68 0.09 22.95
C GLN A 18 9.81 -1.00 21.87
N GLY A 19 8.99 -0.93 20.82
CA GLY A 19 9.03 -1.89 19.73
C GLY A 19 10.29 -1.81 18.87
N PHE A 20 10.73 -2.94 18.33
CA PHE A 20 11.92 -3.04 17.47
C PHE A 20 11.57 -3.33 16.01
N GLU A 21 12.51 -3.07 15.09
CA GLU A 21 12.36 -3.33 13.66
C GLU A 21 13.18 -4.56 13.25
N PHE A 22 12.56 -5.52 12.54
CA PHE A 22 13.23 -6.71 12.03
C PHE A 22 12.62 -7.16 10.71
N LEU A 23 13.47 -7.49 9.72
CA LEU A 23 13.07 -7.93 8.37
C LEU A 23 11.98 -7.06 7.71
N GLY A 24 12.06 -5.74 7.89
CA GLY A 24 11.09 -4.80 7.31
C GLY A 24 9.74 -4.72 8.05
N TYR A 25 9.58 -5.43 9.17
CA TYR A 25 8.50 -5.28 10.12
C TYR A 25 8.92 -4.43 11.31
N ARG A 26 7.92 -3.90 12.03
CA ARG A 26 8.07 -3.30 13.37
C ARG A 26 7.17 -4.08 14.33
N PHE A 27 7.74 -4.60 15.41
CA PHE A 27 7.03 -5.38 16.43
C PHE A 27 6.76 -4.47 17.62
N GLU A 28 5.49 -4.15 17.88
CA GLU A 28 5.12 -3.18 18.91
C GLU A 28 3.69 -3.40 19.40
N ALA A 29 3.48 -3.31 20.72
CA ALA A 29 2.22 -3.56 21.39
C ALA A 29 1.55 -4.90 20.99
N GLY A 30 2.33 -5.98 20.91
CA GLY A 30 1.87 -7.32 20.53
C GLY A 30 1.44 -7.46 19.06
N ARG A 31 1.75 -6.47 18.22
CA ARG A 31 1.35 -6.42 16.81
C ARG A 31 2.57 -6.33 15.89
N ARG A 32 2.36 -6.84 14.67
CA ARG A 32 3.31 -6.70 13.56
C ARG A 32 2.88 -5.57 12.66
N TRP A 33 3.65 -4.50 12.63
CA TRP A 33 3.48 -3.36 11.76
C TRP A 33 4.46 -3.43 10.61
N ILE A 34 4.17 -2.70 9.53
CA ILE A 34 5.09 -2.59 8.41
C ILE A 34 6.04 -1.44 8.71
N ARG A 35 7.35 -1.66 8.54
CA ARG A 35 8.34 -0.61 8.74
C ARG A 35 7.99 0.60 7.88
N ARG A 36 8.03 1.81 8.47
CA ARG A 36 7.73 3.06 7.75
C ARG A 36 8.57 3.23 6.48
N LYS A 37 9.84 2.81 6.52
CA LYS A 37 10.75 2.81 5.35
C LYS A 37 10.24 1.89 4.22
N SER A 38 9.69 0.72 4.55
CA SER A 38 9.12 -0.21 3.57
C SER A 38 7.85 0.35 2.92
N ILE A 39 6.98 1.00 3.71
CA ILE A 39 5.79 1.69 3.18
C ILE A 39 6.20 2.85 2.27
N LYS A 40 7.20 3.65 2.67
CA LYS A 40 7.71 4.77 1.87
C LYS A 40 8.24 4.26 0.52
N ALA A 41 9.05 3.21 0.53
CA ALA A 41 9.59 2.60 -0.68
C ALA A 41 8.48 2.07 -1.62
N LEU A 42 7.44 1.43 -1.08
CA LEU A 42 6.27 1.03 -1.87
C LEU A 42 5.59 2.24 -2.52
N ARG A 43 5.33 3.29 -1.72
CA ARG A 43 4.69 4.51 -2.22
C ARG A 43 5.52 5.20 -3.30
N GLU A 44 6.84 5.18 -3.20
CA GLU A 44 7.75 5.70 -4.23
C GLU A 44 7.66 4.89 -5.52
N LYS A 45 7.66 3.55 -5.45
CA LYS A 45 7.45 2.68 -6.62
C LYS A 45 6.09 2.94 -7.29
N VAL A 46 5.03 3.04 -6.50
CA VAL A 46 3.69 3.39 -7.01
C VAL A 46 3.70 4.77 -7.65
N ARG A 47 4.35 5.78 -7.06
CA ARG A 47 4.48 7.12 -7.68
C ARG A 47 5.21 7.07 -9.01
N GLY A 48 6.27 6.28 -9.11
CA GLY A 48 7.05 6.10 -10.33
C GLY A 48 6.20 5.59 -11.50
N LYS A 49 5.30 4.63 -11.24
CA LYS A 49 4.36 4.08 -12.23
C LYS A 49 3.13 4.95 -12.50
N THR A 50 2.69 5.71 -11.49
CA THR A 50 1.46 6.51 -11.56
C THR A 50 1.69 8.00 -11.87
N LYS A 51 2.76 8.38 -12.58
CA LYS A 51 3.07 9.79 -12.86
C LYS A 51 1.84 10.55 -13.40
N ARG A 52 1.68 11.82 -13.01
CA ARG A 52 0.44 12.57 -13.28
C ARG A 52 0.13 12.73 -14.77
N GLY A 53 1.16 12.80 -15.62
CA GLY A 53 1.04 12.84 -17.08
C GLY A 53 1.09 11.48 -17.76
N ARG A 54 0.87 10.38 -17.02
CA ARG A 54 0.92 9.03 -17.60
C ARG A 54 -0.21 8.89 -18.63
N SER A 55 0.16 8.77 -19.89
CA SER A 55 -0.72 8.28 -20.95
C SER A 55 -0.82 6.76 -20.89
N GLY A 56 -1.91 6.21 -21.42
CA GLY A 56 -2.14 4.77 -21.49
C GLY A 56 -3.50 4.37 -20.92
N ASN A 57 -3.90 3.13 -21.25
CA ASN A 57 -5.12 2.53 -20.75
C ASN A 57 -5.02 2.28 -19.23
N MET A 58 -6.07 2.64 -18.48
CA MET A 58 -6.10 2.50 -17.03
C MET A 58 -6.04 1.04 -16.57
N GLY A 59 -6.74 0.13 -17.26
CA GLY A 59 -6.68 -1.31 -17.02
C GLY A 59 -5.27 -1.84 -17.18
N TYR A 60 -4.57 -1.47 -18.26
CA TYR A 60 -3.17 -1.86 -18.46
C TYR A 60 -2.24 -1.40 -17.31
N ILE A 61 -2.38 -0.15 -16.86
CA ILE A 61 -1.58 0.36 -15.72
C ILE A 61 -1.86 -0.46 -14.45
N ILE A 62 -3.12 -0.85 -14.24
CA ILE A 62 -3.52 -1.64 -13.08
C ILE A 62 -2.97 -3.07 -13.19
N GLU A 63 -3.29 -3.77 -14.27
CA GLU A 63 -3.02 -5.20 -14.44
C GLU A 63 -1.54 -5.51 -14.65
N GLU A 64 -0.86 -4.78 -15.52
CA GLU A 64 0.51 -5.10 -15.93
C GLU A 64 1.55 -4.43 -15.02
N GLU A 65 1.26 -3.23 -14.50
CA GLU A 65 2.28 -2.47 -13.77
C GLU A 65 2.11 -2.50 -12.26
N LEU A 66 0.89 -2.36 -11.76
CA LEU A 66 0.62 -2.23 -10.33
C LEU A 66 0.37 -3.57 -9.66
N ASN A 67 -0.51 -4.38 -10.22
CA ASN A 67 -0.94 -5.63 -9.61
C ASN A 67 0.22 -6.60 -9.31
N PRO A 68 1.21 -6.85 -10.19
CA PRO A 68 2.30 -7.79 -9.90
C PRO A 68 3.14 -7.31 -8.71
N MET A 69 3.43 -6.01 -8.65
CA MET A 69 4.18 -5.39 -7.57
C MET A 69 3.41 -5.42 -6.25
N LEU A 70 2.12 -5.09 -6.28
CA LEU A 70 1.26 -5.08 -5.09
C LEU A 70 1.05 -6.49 -4.55
N ARG A 71 0.86 -7.50 -5.42
CA ARG A 71 0.73 -8.92 -5.04
C ARG A 71 2.00 -9.43 -4.38
N GLY A 72 3.16 -9.21 -5.00
CA GLY A 72 4.45 -9.62 -4.43
C GLY A 72 4.72 -8.96 -3.08
N TRP A 73 4.43 -7.66 -2.97
CA TRP A 73 4.57 -6.92 -1.72
C TRP A 73 3.61 -7.41 -0.63
N PHE A 74 2.35 -7.67 -0.98
CA PHE A 74 1.36 -8.22 -0.06
C PHE A 74 1.79 -9.60 0.44
N ASN A 75 2.23 -10.50 -0.45
CA ASN A 75 2.66 -11.84 -0.06
C ASN A 75 3.79 -11.80 0.97
N TYR A 76 4.72 -10.85 0.85
CA TYR A 76 5.77 -10.62 1.84
C TYR A 76 5.23 -10.04 3.15
N PHE A 77 4.35 -9.04 3.08
CA PHE A 77 3.82 -8.30 4.24
C PHE A 77 2.45 -8.79 4.76
N LYS A 78 1.97 -9.97 4.35
CA LYS A 78 0.61 -10.49 4.62
C LYS A 78 0.28 -10.68 6.11
N HIS A 79 1.31 -10.69 6.94
CA HIS A 79 1.19 -10.88 8.39
C HIS A 79 1.14 -9.59 9.20
N ALA A 80 1.18 -8.44 8.53
CA ALA A 80 1.07 -7.15 9.17
C ALA A 80 -0.34 -6.87 9.70
N TYR A 81 -0.45 -5.83 10.53
CA TYR A 81 -1.70 -5.40 11.13
C TYR A 81 -2.66 -4.83 10.09
N ARG A 82 -3.96 -5.13 10.25
CA ARG A 82 -4.99 -4.96 9.20
C ARG A 82 -5.19 -3.55 8.68
N THR A 83 -4.89 -2.55 9.51
CA THR A 83 -5.11 -1.14 9.16
C THR A 83 -4.08 -0.61 8.15
N GLU A 84 -2.91 -1.24 8.06
CA GLU A 84 -1.86 -0.86 7.10
C GLU A 84 -2.35 -1.00 5.65
N TYR A 85 -3.04 -2.11 5.35
CA TYR A 85 -3.51 -2.43 4.01
C TYR A 85 -4.51 -1.39 3.47
N LYS A 86 -5.52 -1.02 4.27
CA LYS A 86 -6.52 -0.01 3.87
C LYS A 86 -5.88 1.32 3.50
N THR A 87 -4.86 1.73 4.26
CA THR A 87 -4.14 2.99 4.04
C THR A 87 -3.34 2.97 2.74
N ILE A 88 -2.72 1.83 2.41
CA ILE A 88 -1.98 1.63 1.16
C ILE A 88 -2.93 1.57 -0.03
N ASP A 89 -4.00 0.78 0.06
CA ASP A 89 -4.99 0.66 -1.01
C ASP A 89 -5.65 2.02 -1.33
N GLY A 90 -5.97 2.80 -0.29
CA GLY A 90 -6.49 4.16 -0.45
C GLY A 90 -5.50 5.10 -1.13
N PHE A 91 -4.21 4.98 -0.81
CA PHE A 91 -3.15 5.73 -1.51
C PHE A 91 -3.09 5.36 -2.99
N VAL A 92 -3.12 4.08 -3.34
CA VAL A 92 -3.09 3.60 -4.74
C VAL A 92 -4.30 4.15 -5.50
N ARG A 93 -5.52 3.98 -4.98
CA ARG A 93 -6.75 4.48 -5.63
C ARG A 93 -6.71 6.00 -5.84
N ARG A 94 -6.26 6.76 -4.85
CA ARG A 94 -6.08 8.21 -4.99
C ARG A 94 -5.16 8.59 -6.16
N ARG A 95 -4.08 7.82 -6.37
CA ARG A 95 -3.15 8.05 -7.48
C ARG A 95 -3.78 7.75 -8.83
N LEU A 96 -4.54 6.66 -8.94
CA LEU A 96 -5.27 6.30 -10.15
C LEU A 96 -6.33 7.35 -10.50
N ARG A 97 -7.11 7.82 -9.51
CA ARG A 97 -8.04 8.95 -9.69
C ARG A 97 -7.33 10.22 -10.20
N ALA A 98 -6.14 10.51 -9.70
CA ALA A 98 -5.38 11.68 -10.17
C ALA A 98 -4.95 11.55 -11.65
N ILE A 99 -4.69 10.34 -12.14
CA ILE A 99 -4.42 10.08 -13.57
C ILE A 99 -5.71 10.27 -14.38
N LEU A 100 -6.82 9.68 -13.94
CA LEU A 100 -8.12 9.80 -14.63
C LEU A 100 -8.61 11.24 -14.73
N LEU A 101 -8.44 12.03 -13.66
CA LEU A 101 -8.71 13.47 -13.70
C LEU A 101 -7.90 14.14 -14.81
N ARG A 102 -6.61 13.80 -14.96
CA ARG A 102 -5.76 14.37 -16.00
C ARG A 102 -6.18 13.94 -17.41
N HIS A 103 -6.55 12.67 -17.60
CA HIS A 103 -7.09 12.16 -18.87
C HIS A 103 -8.36 12.94 -19.28
N ASN A 104 -9.19 13.30 -18.31
CA ASN A 104 -10.41 14.10 -18.51
C ASN A 104 -10.15 15.62 -18.54
N LYS A 105 -8.91 16.06 -18.74
CA LYS A 105 -8.50 17.49 -18.77
C LYS A 105 -8.79 18.28 -17.47
N ARG A 106 -9.04 17.59 -16.36
CA ARG A 106 -9.30 18.18 -15.03
C ARG A 106 -8.02 18.22 -14.18
N LYS A 107 -7.93 19.21 -13.29
CA LYS A 107 -6.84 19.33 -12.32
C LYS A 107 -7.33 18.79 -10.96
N GLY A 108 -6.50 17.99 -10.29
CA GLY A 108 -6.78 17.55 -8.92
C GLY A 108 -5.85 16.44 -8.46
N LEU A 109 -5.94 16.11 -7.18
CA LEU A 109 -5.13 15.07 -6.52
C LEU A 109 -5.91 13.76 -6.31
N GLY A 110 -7.13 13.65 -6.85
CA GLY A 110 -7.99 12.46 -6.68
C GLY A 110 -8.58 12.32 -5.28
N ILE A 111 -8.72 13.43 -4.54
CA ILE A 111 -9.23 13.50 -3.16
C ILE A 111 -10.67 14.06 -3.12
N THR A 112 -11.09 14.77 -4.16
CA THR A 112 -12.40 15.43 -4.20
C THR A 112 -13.53 14.42 -4.17
N LEU A 113 -14.65 14.80 -3.55
CA LEU A 113 -15.86 13.98 -3.49
C LEU A 113 -16.32 13.58 -4.90
N ASP A 114 -16.36 14.54 -5.81
CA ASP A 114 -16.70 14.32 -7.22
C ASP A 114 -15.84 13.22 -7.89
N ALA A 115 -14.53 13.21 -7.65
CA ALA A 115 -13.66 12.15 -8.19
C ALA A 115 -13.92 10.78 -7.54
N HIS A 116 -14.36 10.75 -6.28
CA HIS A 116 -14.75 9.53 -5.59
C HIS A 116 -16.11 9.00 -6.06
N CYS A 117 -17.05 9.89 -6.42
CA CYS A 117 -18.34 9.54 -7.00
C CYS A 117 -18.18 9.05 -8.46
N GLN A 118 -17.35 9.73 -9.25
CA GLN A 118 -17.12 9.37 -10.65
C GLN A 118 -16.29 8.08 -10.80
N TRP A 119 -15.24 7.92 -9.99
CA TRP A 119 -14.41 6.71 -9.97
C TRP A 119 -14.44 6.07 -8.60
N THR A 120 -15.52 5.32 -8.39
CA THR A 120 -15.79 4.59 -7.15
C THR A 120 -14.73 3.53 -6.90
N ASN A 121 -14.73 2.94 -5.70
CA ASN A 121 -13.85 1.80 -5.45
C ASN A 121 -14.24 0.59 -6.31
N ALA A 122 -15.53 0.44 -6.63
CA ALA A 122 -16.05 -0.62 -7.49
C ALA A 122 -15.49 -0.51 -8.92
N TYR A 123 -15.43 0.69 -9.49
CA TYR A 123 -14.82 0.94 -10.80
C TYR A 123 -13.38 0.37 -10.89
N PHE A 124 -12.55 0.57 -9.86
CA PHE A 124 -11.20 0.02 -9.86
C PHE A 124 -11.19 -1.50 -9.66
N ALA A 125 -12.13 -2.04 -8.89
CA ALA A 125 -12.26 -3.48 -8.70
C ALA A 125 -12.68 -4.19 -10.00
N GLU A 126 -13.59 -3.59 -10.77
CA GLU A 126 -14.00 -4.06 -12.11
C GLU A 126 -12.84 -4.05 -13.10
N LEU A 127 -11.93 -3.07 -12.99
CA LEU A 127 -10.66 -3.04 -13.73
C LEU A 127 -9.58 -3.99 -13.17
N GLY A 128 -9.94 -4.88 -12.23
CA GLY A 128 -9.04 -5.90 -11.70
C GLY A 128 -8.01 -5.37 -10.70
N LEU A 129 -8.19 -4.18 -10.11
CA LEU A 129 -7.22 -3.66 -9.13
C LEU A 129 -7.09 -4.59 -7.93
N PHE A 130 -5.88 -5.12 -7.73
CA PHE A 130 -5.55 -5.87 -6.54
C PHE A 130 -5.55 -4.96 -5.31
N THR A 131 -6.36 -5.30 -4.30
CA THR A 131 -6.33 -4.64 -3.00
C THR A 131 -5.82 -5.58 -1.91
N MET A 132 -4.92 -5.05 -1.07
CA MET A 132 -4.31 -5.81 0.02
C MET A 132 -5.33 -6.13 1.11
N HIS A 133 -6.32 -5.25 1.30
CA HIS A 133 -7.36 -5.48 2.28
C HIS A 133 -8.23 -6.69 1.91
N GLU A 134 -8.70 -6.78 0.66
CA GLU A 134 -9.51 -7.92 0.21
C GLU A 134 -8.70 -9.20 0.21
N ALA A 135 -7.45 -9.17 -0.25
CA ALA A 135 -6.56 -10.32 -0.23
C ALA A 135 -6.34 -10.85 1.20
N ARG A 136 -6.22 -9.97 2.20
CA ARG A 136 -6.15 -10.36 3.61
C ARG A 136 -7.45 -10.98 4.08
N VAL A 137 -8.61 -10.38 3.76
CA VAL A 137 -9.91 -10.92 4.15
C VAL A 137 -10.08 -12.33 3.58
N LEU A 138 -9.75 -12.54 2.30
CA LEU A 138 -9.77 -13.86 1.67
C LEU A 138 -8.85 -14.85 2.37
N ALA A 139 -7.62 -14.44 2.72
CA ALA A 139 -6.68 -15.29 3.44
C ALA A 139 -7.10 -15.63 4.89
N CYS A 140 -7.97 -14.83 5.51
CA CYS A 140 -8.48 -15.04 6.86
C CYS A 140 -9.79 -15.85 6.89
N ARG A 141 -10.43 -16.13 5.75
CA ARG A 141 -11.65 -16.94 5.72
C ARG A 141 -11.30 -18.40 6.05
N PRO A 142 -12.03 -19.07 6.95
CA PRO A 142 -11.91 -20.52 7.11
C PRO A 142 -12.25 -21.19 5.77
N ARG A 143 -11.53 -22.27 5.46
CA ARG A 143 -11.80 -23.10 4.28
C ARG A 143 -13.10 -23.87 4.46
#